data_AF-A0A959P1V6-F1
#
_entry.id   AF-A0A959P1V6-F1
#
_cell.length_a   1.000
_cell.length_b   1.000
_cell.length_c   1.000
_cell.angle_alpha   90.00
_cell.angle_beta   90.00
_cell.angle_gamma   90.00
#
_symmetry.space_group_name_H-M   'P 1'
#
loop_
_entity.id
_entity.type
_entity.pdbx_description
1 polymer ?
#
loop_
_entity_poly.entity_id
_entity_poly.type
_entity_poly.pdbx_seq_one_letter_code
_entity_poly.pdbx_strand_id
1 'polypeptide(L)' 'MIHDPVCGMEIKDIAKAEKFEYKGTIYYFCSTLCKIQFEQNPEKYVKKDDSDEHKHHHHHRCVKNLWV' A
#
# COMPACT_ATOMS: atom_id res chain seq x y z
N MET A 1 10.76 -12.13 -5.29
CA MET A 1 9.40 -11.61 -5.58
C MET A 1 9.49 -10.11 -5.39
N ILE A 2 9.15 -9.31 -6.41
CA ILE A 2 9.21 -7.84 -6.33
C ILE A 2 7.80 -7.33 -6.07
N HIS A 3 7.64 -6.52 -5.02
CA HIS A 3 6.35 -5.96 -4.65
C HIS A 3 6.37 -4.46 -4.82
N ASP A 4 5.25 -3.93 -5.33
CA ASP A 4 5.03 -2.50 -5.43
C ASP A 4 4.79 -1.92 -4.02
N PRO A 5 5.60 -0.96 -3.54
CA PRO A 5 5.48 -0.41 -2.19
C PRO A 5 4.26 0.50 -1.99
N VAL A 6 3.55 0.88 -3.06
CA VAL A 6 2.34 1.70 -3.02
C VAL A 6 1.10 0.85 -2.89
N CYS A 7 0.95 -0.18 -3.73
CA CYS A 7 -0.24 -1.02 -3.76
C CYS A 7 -0.06 -2.41 -3.13
N GLY A 8 1.17 -2.84 -2.83
CA GLY A 8 1.48 -4.17 -2.30
C GLY A 8 1.33 -5.30 -3.31
N MET A 9 1.06 -5.00 -4.58
CA MET A 9 0.87 -6.01 -5.62
C MET A 9 2.21 -6.62 -6.04
N GLU A 10 2.21 -7.93 -6.30
CA GLU A 10 3.35 -8.61 -6.90
C GLU A 10 3.53 -8.22 -8.37
N ILE A 11 4.75 -7.80 -8.70
CA ILE A 11 5.14 -7.48 -10.07
C ILE A 11 5.64 -8.75 -10.76
N LYS A 12 4.83 -9.27 -11.67
CA LYS A 12 5.18 -10.45 -12.48
C LYS A 12 6.10 -10.12 -13.65
N ASP A 13 5.88 -8.97 -14.28
CA ASP A 13 6.64 -8.51 -15.45
C ASP A 13 7.55 -7.32 -15.10
N ILE A 14 8.76 -7.60 -14.60
CA ILE A 14 9.74 -6.56 -14.25
C ILE A 14 10.14 -5.72 -15.48
N ALA A 15 10.11 -6.30 -16.67
CA ALA A 15 10.44 -5.60 -17.92
C ALA A 15 9.42 -4.51 -18.30
N LYS A 16 8.15 -4.66 -17.88
CA LYS A 16 7.09 -3.66 -18.07
C LYS A 16 6.88 -2.77 -16.86
N ALA A 17 7.50 -3.13 -15.74
CA ALA A 17 7.40 -2.39 -14.50
C ALA A 17 8.17 -1.07 -14.61
N GLU A 18 7.62 -0.05 -13.99
CA GLU A 18 8.30 1.23 -13.83
C GLU A 18 9.33 1.10 -12.71
N LYS A 19 10.51 1.68 -12.89
CA LYS A 19 11.53 1.74 -11.84
C LYS A 19 11.84 3.17 -11.45
N PHE A 20 12.18 3.37 -10.18
CA PHE A 20 12.59 4.66 -9.63
C PHE A 20 13.71 4.46 -8.63
N GLU A 21 14.77 5.25 -8.75
CA GLU A 21 15.88 5.23 -7.81
C GLU A 21 15.65 6.27 -6.71
N TYR A 22 15.57 5.83 -5.47
CA TYR A 22 15.40 6.69 -4.32
C TYR A 22 16.41 6.32 -3.23
N LYS A 23 17.23 7.30 -2.79
CA LYS A 23 18.31 7.10 -1.79
C LYS A 23 19.28 5.96 -2.15
N GLY A 24 19.57 5.76 -3.44
CA GLY A 24 20.44 4.69 -3.93
C GLY A 24 19.79 3.29 -3.94
N THR A 25 18.48 3.20 -3.70
CA THR A 25 17.71 1.95 -3.81
C THR A 25 16.76 2.02 -5.00
N ILE A 26 16.73 0.98 -5.83
CA ILE A 26 15.84 0.88 -6.98
C ILE A 26 14.52 0.23 -6.53
N TYR A 27 13.44 0.99 -6.65
CA TYR A 27 12.07 0.53 -6.43
C TYR A 27 11.38 0.24 -7.75
N TYR A 28 10.50 -0.74 -7.75
CA TYR A 28 9.72 -1.15 -8.92
C TYR A 28 8.23 -0.96 -8.64
N PHE A 29 7.49 -0.56 -9.68
CA PHE A 29 6.08 -0.23 -9.62
C PHE A 29 5.31 -0.95 -10.73
N CYS A 30 4.10 -1.40 -10.41
CA CYS A 30 3.24 -2.10 -11.36
C CYS A 30 2.74 -1.18 -12.48
N SER A 31 2.76 0.14 -12.26
CA SER A 31 2.21 1.14 -13.17
C SER A 31 2.83 2.52 -12.95
N THR A 32 2.77 3.37 -13.98
CA THR A 32 3.22 4.77 -13.90
C THR A 32 2.52 5.56 -12.79
N LEU A 33 1.24 5.27 -12.53
CA LEU A 33 0.48 5.90 -11.45
C LEU A 33 1.09 5.62 -10.06
N CYS A 34 1.52 4.38 -9.81
CA CYS A 34 2.15 4.00 -8.54
C CYS A 34 3.51 4.68 -8.39
N LYS A 35 4.30 4.75 -9.48
CA LYS A 35 5.55 5.53 -9.49
C LYS A 35 5.32 7.01 -9.17
N ILE A 36 4.33 7.66 -9.77
CA ILE A 36 4.00 9.08 -9.48
C ILE A 36 3.58 9.25 -8.01
N GLN A 37 2.72 8.37 -7.49
CA GLN A 37 2.32 8.42 -6.08
C GLN A 37 3.51 8.25 -5.14
N PHE A 38 4.44 7.36 -5.48
CA PHE A 38 5.69 7.18 -4.73
C PHE A 38 6.58 8.41 -4.84
N GLU A 39 6.76 9.01 -6.01
CA GLU A 39 7.57 10.20 -6.22
C GLU A 39 7.05 11.41 -5.42
N GLN A 40 5.73 11.55 -5.32
CA GLN A 40 5.11 12.62 -4.52
C GLN A 40 5.38 12.46 -3.02
N ASN A 41 5.42 11.24 -2.50
CA ASN A 41 5.57 10.98 -1.06
C ASN A 41 6.40 9.71 -0.76
N PRO A 42 7.68 9.65 -1.16
CA PRO A 42 8.47 8.42 -1.09
C PRO A 42 8.73 7.99 0.36
N GLU A 43 8.88 8.95 1.27
CA GLU A 43 9.11 8.68 2.70
C GLU A 43 7.97 7.92 3.37
N LYS A 44 6.73 8.07 2.88
CA LYS A 44 5.55 7.36 3.39
C LYS A 44 5.57 5.87 3.05
N TYR A 45 6.13 5.53 1.90
CA TYR A 45 6.18 4.14 1.41
C TYR A 45 7.46 3.43 1.82
N VAL A 46 8.59 4.15 1.89
CA VAL A 46 9.87 3.60 2.36
C VAL A 46 9.86 3.28 3.86
N LYS A 47 8.98 3.91 4.66
CA LYS A 47 8.85 3.68 6.11
C LYS A 47 7.81 2.63 6.54
N LYS A 48 7.18 1.91 5.61
CA LYS A 48 6.06 1.02 5.99
C LYS A 48 6.52 -0.38 6.38
N ASP A 49 6.85 -0.52 7.66
CA ASP A 49 6.65 -1.77 8.42
C ASP A 49 5.66 -1.59 9.61
N ASP A 50 5.09 -0.40 9.85
CA ASP A 50 4.39 -0.15 11.13
C ASP A 50 3.09 0.68 11.07
N SER A 51 2.26 0.56 10.03
CA SER A 51 0.92 1.20 10.09
C SER A 51 -0.17 0.60 9.21
N ASP A 52 -0.29 -0.74 9.20
CA ASP A 52 -1.58 -1.37 8.92
C ASP A 52 -2.28 -1.70 10.24
N GLU A 53 -2.74 -0.65 10.93
CA GLU A 53 -3.84 -0.79 11.89
C GLU A 53 -5.02 0.03 11.38
N HIS A 54 -5.58 -0.41 10.25
CA HIS A 54 -6.98 -0.15 9.96
C HIS A 54 -7.80 -0.86 11.05
N LYS A 55 -8.11 -0.15 12.13
CA LYS A 55 -9.18 -0.52 13.06
C LYS A 55 -10.49 -0.55 12.30
N HIS A 56 -10.77 -1.66 11.62
CA HIS A 56 -12.09 -1.99 11.14
C HIS A 56 -12.94 -2.33 12.36
N HIS A 57 -13.42 -1.29 13.06
CA HIS A 57 -14.52 -1.41 14.01
C HIS A 57 -15.80 -1.69 13.22
N HIS A 58 -15.95 -2.95 12.81
CA HIS A 58 -17.19 -3.47 12.28
C HIS A 58 -18.12 -3.73 13.48
N HIS A 59 -18.74 -2.68 14.02
CA HIS A 59 -19.83 -2.86 14.97
C HIS A 59 -21.09 -3.26 14.18
N HIS A 60 -21.20 -4.55 13.87
CA HIS A 60 -22.40 -5.12 13.30
C HIS A 60 -23.52 -5.04 14.35
N ARG A 61 -24.55 -4.28 13.99
CA ARG A 61 -25.76 -4.06 14.79
C ARG A 61 -26.41 -5.38 15.19
N CYS A 62 -26.37 -5.73 16.47
CA CYS A 62 -27.32 -6.67 17.06
C CYS A 62 -28.54 -5.91 17.59
N VAL A 63 -29.64 -6.12 16.89
CA VAL A 63 -31.01 -5.68 17.12
C VAL A 63 -31.52 -5.88 18.56
N LYS A 64 -32.24 -4.85 19.03
CA LYS A 64 -33.46 -4.84 19.87
C LYS A 64 -33.60 -5.92 20.97
N ASN A 65 -33.67 -5.47 22.23
CA ASN A 65 -34.69 -5.88 23.22
C ASN A 65 -34.64 -4.85 24.37
N LEU A 66 -35.55 -3.88 24.39
CA LEU A 66 -36.83 -3.87 25.11
C LEU A 66 -36.64 -3.94 26.63
N TRP A 67 -36.90 -2.80 27.26
CA TRP A 67 -37.29 -2.61 28.65
C TRP A 67 -37.89 -3.86 29.31
N VAL A 68 -37.30 -4.29 30.43
CA VAL A 68 -38.01 -4.86 31.58
C VAL A 68 -37.25 -4.49 32.84
#